data_AF-A0A839QAD9-F1
#
_entry.id   AF-A0A839QAD9-F1
#
_cell.length_a   1.000
_cell.length_b   1.000
_cell.length_c   1.000
_cell.angle_alpha   90.00
_cell.angle_beta   90.00
_cell.angle_gamma   90.00
#
_symmetry.space_group_name_H-M   'P 1'
#
loop_
_entity.id
_entity.type
_entity.pdbx_description
1 polymer ?
#
loop_
_entity_poly.entity_id
_entity_poly.type
_entity_poly.pdbx_seq_one_letter_code
_entity_poly.pdbx_strand_id
1 'polypeptide(L)'
;MDANLVTVRTLGSVAIPVGHRVEVRILLRDKRRGDPEPRPDEPLIIDLDTGVMFGTDWHFRRLDGYRSGTIQDLPAAPDPSLGVHAVVVGRVAATTVATVGSGDSVFQQTTLLLAPIPSDTGS
;
A
#
# COMPACT_ATOMS: atom_id res chain seq x y z
N MET A 1 0.37 27.10 9.51
CA MET A 1 0.63 26.49 8.19
C MET A 1 -0.11 25.18 8.20
N ASP A 2 -1.16 25.04 7.39
CA ASP A 2 -1.81 23.74 7.21
C ASP A 2 -0.80 22.83 6.53
N ALA A 3 -0.36 21.77 7.23
CA ALA A 3 0.51 20.78 6.62
C ALA A 3 -0.23 20.22 5.39
N ASN A 4 0.43 20.22 4.23
CA ASN A 4 -0.15 19.62 3.02
C ASN A 4 -0.18 18.11 3.21
N LEU A 5 -1.29 17.60 3.76
CA LEU A 5 -1.47 16.18 4.04
C LEU A 5 -1.80 15.43 2.75
N VAL A 6 -1.13 14.30 2.53
CA VAL A 6 -1.46 13.37 1.45
C VAL A 6 -2.41 12.31 2.00
N THR A 7 -3.53 12.08 1.30
CA THR A 7 -4.46 10.99 1.64
C THR A 7 -4.18 9.78 0.78
N VAL A 8 -3.90 8.64 1.40
CA VAL A 8 -3.75 7.34 0.74
C VAL A 8 -4.94 6.47 1.13
N ARG A 9 -5.57 5.83 0.14
CA ARG A 9 -6.68 4.89 0.34
C ARG A 9 -6.31 3.55 -0.27
N THR A 10 -6.59 2.48 0.45
CA THR A 10 -6.29 1.13 -0.02
C THR A 10 -7.34 0.13 0.45
N LEU A 11 -7.56 -0.91 -0.35
CA LEU A 11 -8.29 -2.10 0.07
C LEU A 11 -7.42 -2.95 1.00
N GLY A 12 -8.04 -3.50 2.04
CA GLY A 12 -7.37 -4.27 3.09
C GLY A 12 -7.12 -3.47 4.37
N SER A 13 -6.58 -4.17 5.37
CA SER A 13 -6.27 -3.62 6.69
C SER A 13 -4.79 -3.27 6.79
N VAL A 14 -4.50 -1.97 6.90
CA VAL A 14 -3.14 -1.43 7.04
C VAL A 14 -3.05 -0.66 8.36
N ALA A 15 -2.83 -1.40 9.44
CA ALA A 15 -2.81 -0.86 10.80
C ALA A 15 -1.41 -0.33 11.16
N ILE A 16 -1.04 0.83 10.59
CA ILE A 16 0.23 1.49 10.89
C ILE A 16 0.02 2.55 11.98
N PRO A 17 0.81 2.56 13.07
CA PRO A 17 0.69 3.54 14.13
C PRO A 17 0.95 4.99 13.67
N VAL A 18 0.26 5.94 14.30
CA VAL A 18 0.55 7.37 14.14
C VAL A 18 2.00 7.65 14.54
N GLY A 19 2.67 8.48 13.76
CA GLY A 19 4.06 8.84 13.95
C GLY A 19 5.03 7.95 13.18
N HIS A 20 4.62 6.81 12.62
CA HIS A 20 5.53 5.98 11.82
C HIS A 20 5.84 6.62 10.47
N ARG A 21 7.06 6.39 9.98
CA ARG A 21 7.48 6.73 8.62
C ARG A 21 7.04 5.62 7.66
N VAL A 22 6.44 6.00 6.55
CA VAL A 22 5.98 5.06 5.53
C VAL A 22 6.47 5.46 4.15
N GLU A 23 6.70 4.45 3.32
CA GLU A 23 6.86 4.59 1.89
C GLU A 23 5.67 3.91 1.20
N VAL A 24 4.97 4.67 0.36
CA VAL A 24 3.83 4.21 -0.42
C VAL A 24 4.24 4.18 -1.88
N ARG A 25 4.24 3.01 -2.49
CA ARG A 25 4.54 2.81 -3.91
C ARG A 25 3.27 2.53 -4.68
N ILE A 26 3.01 3.33 -5.70
CA ILE A 26 2.03 3.00 -6.74
C ILE A 26 2.78 2.22 -7.81
N LEU A 27 2.46 0.94 -7.95
CA LEU A 27 3.12 0.04 -8.90
C LEU A 27 2.27 -0.14 -10.17
N LEU A 28 2.95 -0.43 -11.27
CA LEU A 28 2.34 -0.80 -12.55
C LEU A 28 1.99 -2.29 -12.52
N ARG A 29 0.71 -2.59 -12.74
CA ARG A 29 0.20 -3.96 -12.79
C ARG A 29 0.00 -4.39 -14.23
N ASP A 30 0.59 -5.53 -14.58
CA ASP A 30 0.40 -6.15 -15.88
C ASP A 30 -1.06 -6.50 -16.14
N LYS A 31 -1.49 -6.25 -17.37
CA LYS A 31 -2.78 -6.67 -17.89
C LYS A 31 -2.65 -7.92 -18.72
N ARG A 32 -3.74 -8.70 -18.81
CA ARG A 32 -3.82 -9.82 -19.78
C ARG A 32 -3.70 -9.33 -21.23
N ARG A 33 -4.06 -8.07 -21.50
CA ARG A 33 -3.93 -7.40 -22.80
C ARG A 33 -3.75 -5.90 -22.58
N GLY A 34 -2.83 -5.30 -23.33
CA GLY A 34 -2.51 -3.87 -23.25
C GLY A 34 -1.35 -3.57 -22.32
N ASP A 35 -1.05 -2.28 -22.17
CA ASP A 35 0.08 -1.82 -21.36
C ASP A 35 -0.19 -1.96 -19.86
N PRO A 36 0.86 -2.13 -19.05
CA PRO A 36 0.75 -2.08 -17.59
C PRO A 36 0.14 -0.75 -17.12
N GLU A 37 -0.70 -0.80 -16.10
CA GLU A 37 -1.38 0.38 -15.57
C GLU A 37 -1.14 0.56 -14.07
N PRO A 38 -1.07 1.82 -13.59
CA PRO A 38 -0.91 2.10 -12.18
C PRO A 38 -2.13 1.65 -11.37
N ARG A 39 -1.88 1.17 -10.15
CA ARG A 39 -2.91 0.75 -9.19
C ARG A 39 -2.90 1.61 -7.92
N PRO A 40 -3.51 2.81 -7.96
CA PRO A 40 -3.52 3.72 -6.81
C PRO A 40 -4.37 3.24 -5.63
N ASP A 41 -5.30 2.31 -5.86
CA ASP A 41 -6.18 1.68 -4.87
C ASP A 41 -5.60 0.39 -4.24
N GLU A 42 -4.55 -0.16 -4.86
CA GLU A 42 -3.77 -1.29 -4.38
C GLU A 42 -2.28 -0.89 -4.25
N PRO A 43 -1.90 0.14 -3.47
CA PRO A 43 -0.50 0.48 -3.27
C PRO A 43 0.26 -0.61 -2.48
N LEU A 44 1.57 -0.69 -2.69
CA LEU A 44 2.48 -1.34 -1.74
C LEU A 44 2.88 -0.31 -0.68
N ILE A 45 2.54 -0.56 0.57
CA ILE A 45 2.85 0.33 1.71
C ILE A 45 3.89 -0.35 2.59
N ILE A 46 4.99 0.35 2.87
CA ILE A 46 6.09 -0.15 3.68
C ILE A 46 6.17 0.74 4.93
N ASP A 47 6.00 0.16 6.11
CA ASP A 47 6.34 0.82 7.37
C ASP A 47 7.86 0.79 7.55
N LEU A 48 8.50 1.94 7.39
CA LEU A 48 9.95 2.08 7.43
C LEU A 48 10.52 1.97 8.86
N ASP A 49 9.68 2.07 9.89
CA ASP A 49 10.11 1.96 11.28
C ASP A 49 10.05 0.52 11.79
N THR A 50 9.20 -0.34 11.21
CA THR A 50 9.06 -1.76 11.62
C THR A 50 9.49 -2.75 10.55
N GLY A 51 9.62 -2.32 9.29
CA GLY A 51 9.87 -3.18 8.13
C GLY A 51 8.65 -3.97 7.65
N VAL A 52 7.47 -3.78 8.25
CA VAL A 52 6.24 -4.46 7.83
C VAL A 52 5.79 -3.93 6.47
N MET A 53 5.46 -4.84 5.57
CA MET A 53 4.93 -4.53 4.24
C MET A 53 3.46 -4.91 4.14
N PHE A 54 2.67 -4.00 3.61
CA PHE A 54 1.26 -4.19 3.34
C PHE A 54 1.05 -4.13 1.82
N GLY A 55 0.58 -5.23 1.26
CA GLY A 55 0.35 -5.34 -0.17
C GLY A 55 -0.56 -6.53 -0.48
N THR A 56 -1.07 -6.53 -1.69
CA THR A 56 -1.76 -7.67 -2.30
C THR A 56 -0.77 -8.69 -2.82
N ASP A 57 -1.26 -9.89 -3.15
CA ASP A 57 -0.44 -11.00 -3.63
C ASP A 57 0.45 -10.63 -4.81
N TRP A 58 -0.09 -9.89 -5.80
CA TRP A 58 0.63 -9.53 -7.02
C TRP A 58 1.83 -8.61 -6.78
N HIS A 59 1.95 -7.96 -5.62
CA HIS A 59 3.16 -7.22 -5.26
C HIS A 59 4.35 -8.12 -4.94
N PHE A 60 4.10 -9.36 -4.51
CA PHE A 60 5.12 -10.29 -4.04
C PHE A 60 5.33 -11.43 -5.02
N ARG A 61 4.22 -11.97 -5.55
CA ARG A 61 4.21 -13.03 -6.56
C ARG A 61 2.81 -13.15 -7.16
N ARG A 62 2.72 -13.37 -8.46
CA ARG A 62 1.45 -13.79 -9.09
C ARG A 62 1.02 -15.17 -8.58
N LEU A 63 -0.15 -15.26 -7.95
CA LEU A 63 -0.70 -16.53 -7.49
C LEU A 63 -1.58 -17.18 -8.56
N ASP A 64 -0.97 -18.00 -9.41
CA ASP A 64 -1.73 -18.83 -10.36
C ASP A 64 -2.36 -20.03 -9.62
N GLY A 65 -3.66 -20.27 -9.81
CA GLY A 65 -4.35 -21.41 -9.22
C GLY A 65 -4.66 -21.31 -7.72
N TYR A 66 -4.73 -20.09 -7.17
CA TYR A 66 -5.08 -19.86 -5.75
C TYR A 66 -6.39 -20.53 -5.33
N ARG A 67 -6.37 -21.18 -4.16
CA ARG A 67 -7.55 -21.72 -3.49
C ARG A 67 -7.91 -20.87 -2.29
N SER A 68 -9.15 -20.38 -2.25
CA SER A 68 -9.67 -19.58 -1.14
C SER A 68 -9.46 -20.26 0.22
N GLY A 69 -9.00 -19.49 1.21
CA GLY A 69 -8.81 -19.94 2.58
C GLY A 69 -7.50 -20.70 2.85
N THR A 70 -6.57 -20.74 1.90
CA THR A 70 -5.27 -21.39 2.08
C THR A 70 -4.15 -20.36 2.30
N ILE A 71 -3.28 -20.64 3.27
CA ILE A 71 -2.07 -19.83 3.52
C ILE A 71 -1.15 -19.96 2.30
N GLN A 72 -0.65 -18.82 1.83
CA GLN A 72 0.26 -18.76 0.70
C GLN A 72 1.67 -18.48 1.19
N ASP A 73 2.65 -19.20 0.65
CA ASP A 73 4.05 -18.89 0.84
C ASP A 73 4.42 -17.72 -0.08
N LEU A 74 4.43 -16.51 0.48
CA LEU A 74 4.79 -15.27 -0.20
C LEU A 74 6.20 -14.85 0.22
N PRO A 75 7.04 -14.36 -0.72
CA PRO A 75 8.35 -13.85 -0.37
C PRO A 75 8.23 -12.63 0.55
N ALA A 76 9.22 -12.47 1.44
CA ALA A 76 9.28 -11.32 2.35
C ALA A 76 9.59 -9.99 1.64
N ALA A 77 10.06 -10.04 0.39
CA ALA A 77 10.36 -8.87 -0.43
C ALA A 77 9.40 -8.79 -1.63
N PRO A 78 9.05 -7.57 -2.09
CA PRO A 78 8.21 -7.39 -3.27
C PRO A 78 8.96 -7.83 -4.53
N ASP A 79 8.20 -8.16 -5.57
CA ASP A 79 8.73 -8.52 -6.88
C ASP A 79 9.49 -7.33 -7.47
N PRO A 80 10.82 -7.46 -7.70
CA PRO A 80 11.64 -6.36 -8.19
C PRO A 80 11.38 -6.02 -9.67
N SER A 81 10.64 -6.86 -10.40
CA SER A 81 10.31 -6.62 -11.80
C SER A 81 9.14 -5.63 -12.00
N LEU A 82 8.38 -5.34 -10.94
CA LEU A 82 7.25 -4.41 -11.00
C LEU A 82 7.73 -2.98 -11.19
N GLY A 83 7.24 -2.33 -12.25
CA GLY A 83 7.52 -0.92 -12.52
C GLY A 83 6.90 -0.01 -11.45
N VAL A 84 7.67 0.97 -10.97
CA VAL A 84 7.19 1.99 -10.03
C VAL A 84 6.62 3.17 -10.82
N HIS A 85 5.34 3.47 -10.61
CA HIS A 85 4.69 4.65 -11.19
C HIS A 85 4.90 5.90 -10.35
N ALA A 86 4.73 5.79 -9.03
CA ALA A 86 4.89 6.90 -8.10
C ALA A 86 5.32 6.39 -6.72
N VAL A 87 6.02 7.26 -5.98
CA VAL A 87 6.42 7.01 -4.58
C VAL A 87 6.02 8.21 -3.73
N VAL A 88 5.41 7.95 -2.58
CA VAL A 88 5.14 8.94 -1.55
C VAL A 88 5.80 8.48 -0.27
N VAL A 89 6.66 9.33 0.31
CA VAL A 89 7.27 9.09 1.61
C VAL A 89 6.70 10.11 2.59
N GLY A 90 6.21 9.65 3.74
CA GLY A 90 5.53 10.51 4.70
C GLY A 90 5.47 9.90 6.09
N ARG A 91 5.06 10.72 7.08
CA ARG A 91 4.79 10.26 8.43
C ARG A 91 3.29 10.11 8.63
N VAL A 92 2.85 9.00 9.20
CA VAL A 92 1.43 8.74 9.47
C VAL A 92 0.92 9.74 10.49
N ALA A 93 0.00 10.60 10.07
CA ALA A 93 -0.72 11.54 10.92
C ALA A 93 -2.02 10.91 11.46
N ALA A 94 -2.65 10.05 10.68
CA ALA A 94 -3.83 9.28 11.08
C ALA A 94 -3.96 7.99 10.27
N THR A 95 -4.53 6.96 10.90
CA THR A 95 -4.87 5.69 10.28
C THR A 95 -6.32 5.35 10.61
N THR A 96 -7.14 5.19 9.58
CA THR A 96 -8.53 4.73 9.72
C THR A 96 -8.68 3.40 9.00
N VAL A 97 -8.98 2.34 9.75
CA VAL A 97 -9.35 1.04 9.20
C VAL A 97 -10.85 0.86 9.40
N ALA A 98 -11.59 0.60 8.33
CA ALA A 98 -13.03 0.44 8.37
C ALA A 98 -13.48 -0.74 7.51
N THR A 99 -14.52 -1.43 7.98
CA THR A 99 -15.30 -2.34 7.13
C THR A 99 -16.25 -1.50 6.28
N VAL A 100 -16.11 -1.56 4.96
CA VAL A 100 -16.97 -0.87 3.99
C VAL A 100 -17.73 -1.92 3.21
N GLY A 101 -19.04 -1.71 3.02
CA GLY A 101 -19.86 -2.68 2.31
C GLY A 101 -21.35 -2.45 2.41
N SER A 102 -22.10 -3.26 1.67
CA SER A 102 -23.56 -3.32 1.72
C SER A 102 -24.02 -4.77 1.48
N GLY A 103 -24.99 -5.23 2.27
CA GLY A 103 -25.42 -6.63 2.27
C GLY A 103 -24.26 -7.58 2.56
N ASP A 104 -24.14 -8.64 1.77
CA ASP A 104 -23.08 -9.65 1.93
C ASP A 104 -21.72 -9.22 1.35
N SER A 105 -21.64 -8.06 0.69
CA SER A 105 -20.41 -7.53 0.13
C SER A 105 -19.74 -6.57 1.11
N VAL A 106 -18.95 -7.11 2.02
CA VAL A 106 -18.14 -6.36 2.99
C VAL A 106 -16.65 -6.57 2.73
N PHE A 107 -15.87 -5.50 2.76
CA PHE A 107 -14.42 -5.53 2.60
C PHE A 107 -13.77 -4.54 3.57
N GLN A 108 -12.51 -4.80 3.89
CA GLN A 108 -11.70 -3.86 4.68
C GLN A 108 -11.18 -2.76 3.76
N GLN A 109 -11.22 -1.53 4.25
CA GLN A 109 -10.60 -0.37 3.61
C GLN A 109 -9.76 0.37 4.66
N THR A 110 -8.58 0.81 4.25
CA THR A 110 -7.74 1.69 5.06
C THR A 110 -7.59 3.05 4.40
N THR A 111 -7.64 4.12 5.20
CA THR A 111 -7.24 5.48 4.83
C THR A 111 -6.09 5.92 5.72
N LEU A 112 -4.98 6.32 5.11
CA LEU A 112 -3.83 6.93 5.78
C LEU A 112 -3.79 8.42 5.43
N LEU A 113 -3.59 9.26 6.44
CA LEU A 113 -3.20 10.65 6.26
C LEU A 113 -1.72 10.76 6.52
N LEU A 114 -0.97 11.24 5.54
CA LEU A 114 0.48 11.35 5.60
C LEU A 114 0.91 12.82 5.65
N ALA A 115 1.65 13.17 6.70
CA ALA A 115 2.38 14.42 6.75
C ALA A 115 3.69 14.30 5.95
N PRO A 116 4.11 15.35 5.23
CA PRO A 116 5.41 15.37 4.58
C PRO A 116 6.52 15.14 5.61
N ILE A 117 7.51 14.30 5.26
CA ILE A 117 8.77 14.27 6.01
C ILE A 117 9.63 15.38 5.42
N PRO A 118 10.19 16.30 6.23
CA PRO A 118 11.14 17.27 5.73
C PRO A 118 12.23 16.53 4.98
N SER A 119 12.47 16.88 3.72
CA SER A 119 13.73 16.50 3.08
C SER A 119 14.83 17.09 3.94
N ASP A 120 15.77 16.26 4.40
CA ASP A 120 17.00 16.78 4.98
C ASP A 120 17.60 17.72 3.93
N THR A 121 17.51 19.02 4.17
CA THR A 121 18.24 20.01 3.39
C THR A 121 19.70 19.74 3.69
N GLY A 122 20.34 18.99 2.80
CA GLY A 122 21.74 18.60 2.90
C GLY A 122 22.60 19.79 3.31
N SER A 123 23.36 19.58 4.39
CA SER A 123 24.50 20.39 4.79
C SER A 123 25.70 20.08 3.90
#